data_AF-A0A366EAN6-F1
#
_entry.id   AF-A0A366EAN6-F1
#
_cell.length_a   1.000
_cell.length_b   1.000
_cell.length_c   1.000
_cell.angle_alpha   90.00
_cell.angle_beta   90.00
_cell.angle_gamma   90.00
#
_symmetry.space_group_name_H-M   'P 1'
#
loop_
_entity.id
_entity.type
_entity.pdbx_description
1 polymer ?
#
loop_
_entity_poly.entity_id
_entity_poly.type
_entity_poly.pdbx_seq_one_letter_code
_entity_poly.pdbx_strand_id
1 'polypeptide(L)'
;MFPSFSSRGFISLTIGLLLINALFFYLVTDLNNLAVEMGEEGLLENLQLIYLGLAALAFLIGGLRSEGPARMFAIGMCLLMLIFFFRELEVEPTGPVSGYIKSHAFRWHEAILVIGFAAVYIFLHSAYVRPVLQFVFSRKAWPFYLAAALILFGEVFEKMDGFAYNEFFEEVLESLSYFMLLCLGVRSIVAAPAQKQSVKAA
;
A
#
# COMPACT_ATOMS: atom_id res chain seq x y z
N MET A 1 1.50 6.12 -21.27
CA MET A 1 2.68 5.28 -20.95
C MET A 1 2.81 5.21 -19.43
N PHE A 2 3.10 4.05 -18.82
CA PHE A 2 3.23 3.90 -17.35
C PHE A 2 4.62 4.29 -16.82
N PRO A 3 4.78 4.63 -15.52
CA PRO A 3 6.08 4.90 -14.94
C PRO A 3 7.00 3.69 -15.10
N SER A 4 8.29 3.92 -15.37
CA SER A 4 9.26 2.84 -15.22
C SER A 4 9.51 2.62 -13.72
N PHE A 5 8.86 1.60 -13.18
CA PHE A 5 9.11 1.05 -11.84
C PHE A 5 10.25 0.02 -11.83
N SER A 6 10.91 -0.21 -12.97
CA SER A 6 11.97 -1.20 -13.13
C SER A 6 13.33 -0.59 -13.47
N SER A 7 13.54 0.71 -13.24
CA SER A 7 14.86 1.32 -13.45
C SER A 7 15.84 0.82 -12.39
N ARG A 8 17.06 0.45 -12.81
CA ARG A 8 18.09 -0.10 -11.90
C ARG A 8 18.31 0.80 -10.67
N GLY A 9 18.40 2.12 -10.88
CA GLY A 9 18.57 3.08 -9.78
C GLY A 9 17.40 3.10 -8.78
N PHE A 10 16.16 2.98 -9.26
CA PHE A 10 15.00 2.88 -8.36
C PHE A 10 15.03 1.57 -7.58
N ILE A 11 15.30 0.44 -8.25
CA ILE A 11 15.38 -0.88 -7.61
C ILE A 11 16.44 -0.89 -6.52
N SER A 12 17.66 -0.44 -6.80
CA SER A 12 18.74 -0.41 -5.81
C SER A 12 18.41 0.49 -4.63
N LEU A 13 17.80 1.66 -4.86
CA LEU A 13 17.36 2.56 -3.79
C LEU A 13 16.28 1.92 -2.93
N THR A 14 15.26 1.34 -3.56
CA THR A 14 14.15 0.69 -2.84
C THR A 14 14.62 -0.50 -2.02
N ILE A 15 15.50 -1.34 -2.55
CA ILE A 15 16.11 -2.44 -1.78
C ILE A 15 16.91 -1.89 -0.60
N GLY A 16 17.72 -0.85 -0.81
CA GLY A 16 18.47 -0.22 0.28
C GLY A 16 17.56 0.33 1.38
N LEU A 17 16.47 1.00 1.00
CA LEU A 17 15.49 1.53 1.95
C LEU A 17 14.75 0.41 2.70
N LEU A 18 14.38 -0.69 2.01
CA LEU A 18 13.75 -1.86 2.66
C LEU A 18 14.69 -2.51 3.68
N LEU A 19 15.98 -2.63 3.36
CA LEU A 19 16.97 -3.17 4.30
C LEU A 19 17.17 -2.25 5.51
N ILE A 20 17.20 -0.93 5.30
CA ILE A 20 17.28 0.05 6.40
C ILE A 20 16.02 -0.05 7.28
N ASN A 21 14.85 -0.20 6.67
CA ASN A 21 13.58 -0.34 7.37
C ASN A 21 13.53 -1.63 8.21
N ALA A 22 13.93 -2.76 7.63
CA ALA A 22 14.06 -4.02 8.37
C ALA A 22 15.08 -3.93 9.51
N LEU A 23 16.23 -3.29 9.27
CA LEU A 23 17.25 -3.08 10.30
C LEU A 23 16.75 -2.17 11.42
N PHE A 24 16.00 -1.11 11.09
CA PHE A 24 15.37 -0.24 12.07
C PHE A 24 14.46 -1.04 13.00
N PHE A 25 13.59 -1.90 12.47
CA PHE A 25 12.73 -2.75 13.29
C PHE A 25 13.54 -3.71 14.17
N TYR A 26 14.54 -4.39 13.59
CA TYR A 26 15.41 -5.27 14.38
C TYR A 26 16.12 -4.55 15.55
N LEU A 27 16.49 -3.27 15.38
CA LEU A 27 17.19 -2.49 16.40
C LEU A 27 16.25 -1.87 17.44
N VAL A 28 14.99 -1.62 17.09
CA VAL A 28 14.02 -0.96 17.97
C VAL A 28 13.17 -1.96 18.74
N THR A 29 12.99 -3.18 18.22
CA THR A 29 12.25 -4.24 18.90
C THR A 29 13.10 -4.91 19.99
N ASP A 30 12.63 -4.90 21.23
CA ASP A 30 13.13 -5.76 22.31
C ASP A 30 12.62 -7.18 22.13
N LEU A 31 13.44 -8.02 21.49
CA LEU A 31 13.15 -9.43 21.25
C LEU A 31 12.90 -10.25 22.52
N ASN A 32 13.26 -9.74 23.71
CA ASN A 32 12.99 -10.41 24.99
C ASN A 32 11.60 -10.09 25.58
N ASN A 33 10.90 -9.08 25.02
CA ASN A 33 9.62 -8.58 25.52
C ASN A 33 8.59 -8.34 24.41
N LEU A 34 8.65 -9.20 23.37
CA LEU A 34 7.79 -9.13 22.18
C LEU A 34 6.29 -9.00 22.50
N ALA A 35 5.78 -9.73 23.50
CA ALA A 35 4.37 -9.68 23.85
C ALA A 35 3.86 -8.30 24.34
N VAL A 36 4.76 -7.39 24.75
CA VAL A 36 4.40 -6.03 25.20
C VAL A 36 4.57 -5.02 24.07
N GLU A 37 5.55 -5.20 23.20
CA GLU A 37 5.80 -4.30 22.06
C GLU A 37 4.89 -4.56 20.85
N MET A 38 4.34 -5.77 20.78
CA MET A 38 3.44 -6.24 19.72
C MET A 38 1.96 -6.14 20.12
N GLY A 39 1.61 -5.44 21.21
CA GLY A 39 0.21 -5.18 21.56
C GLY A 39 -0.44 -4.08 20.71
N GLU A 40 -1.77 -3.91 20.81
CA GLU A 40 -2.68 -3.02 20.03
C GLU A 40 -2.32 -1.50 19.96
N GLU A 41 -1.16 -1.08 20.50
CA GLU A 41 -0.59 0.28 20.36
C GLU A 41 0.88 0.23 19.92
N GLY A 42 1.27 -0.81 19.19
CA GLY A 42 2.65 -1.09 18.82
C GLY A 42 3.26 0.02 17.95
N LEU A 43 4.57 0.23 18.08
CA LEU A 43 5.29 1.17 17.22
C LEU A 43 5.21 0.76 15.73
N LEU A 44 5.19 -0.56 15.47
CA LEU A 44 5.11 -1.12 14.12
C LEU A 44 3.77 -0.80 13.45
N GLU A 45 2.64 -1.11 14.09
CA GLU A 45 1.29 -0.81 13.59
C GLU A 45 1.12 0.69 13.27
N ASN A 46 1.58 1.56 14.19
CA ASN A 46 1.55 3.01 13.97
C ASN A 46 2.37 3.45 12.75
N LEU A 47 3.54 2.84 12.52
CA LEU A 47 4.36 3.12 11.35
C LEU A 47 3.72 2.60 10.06
N GLN A 48 3.06 1.44 10.11
CA GLN A 48 2.31 0.90 8.98
C GLN A 48 1.18 1.85 8.56
N LEU A 49 0.41 2.37 9.52
CA LEU A 49 -0.62 3.40 9.27
C LEU A 49 -0.03 4.65 8.61
N ILE A 50 1.13 5.12 9.08
CA ILE A 50 1.84 6.25 8.45
C ILE A 50 2.23 5.91 7.01
N TYR A 51 2.79 4.72 6.76
CA TYR A 51 3.18 4.30 5.41
C TYR A 51 1.98 4.23 4.47
N LEU A 52 0.87 3.64 4.90
CA LEU A 52 -0.36 3.54 4.12
C LEU A 52 -0.97 4.92 3.84
N GLY A 53 -1.05 5.79 4.84
CA GLY A 53 -1.55 7.16 4.68
C GLY A 53 -0.69 7.98 3.71
N LEU A 54 0.63 7.93 3.86
CA LEU A 54 1.56 8.60 2.94
C LEU A 54 1.53 7.98 1.54
N ALA A 55 1.38 6.66 1.42
CA ALA A 55 1.27 5.98 0.12
C ALA A 55 0.00 6.40 -0.61
N ALA A 56 -1.15 6.45 0.11
CA ALA A 56 -2.41 6.93 -0.44
C ALA A 56 -2.27 8.36 -0.97
N LEU A 57 -1.72 9.28 -0.17
CA LEU A 57 -1.45 10.65 -0.60
C LEU A 57 -0.51 10.71 -1.80
N ALA A 58 0.55 9.90 -1.80
CA ALA A 58 1.52 9.90 -2.87
C ALA A 58 0.93 9.41 -4.20
N PHE A 59 0.11 8.35 -4.16
CA PHE A 59 -0.63 7.88 -5.32
C PHE A 59 -1.71 8.87 -5.79
N LEU A 60 -2.39 9.55 -4.88
CA LEU A 60 -3.33 10.62 -5.23
C LEU A 60 -2.62 11.76 -5.97
N ILE A 61 -1.52 12.28 -5.41
CA ILE A 61 -0.72 13.32 -6.04
C ILE A 61 -0.18 12.84 -7.39
N GLY A 62 0.32 11.60 -7.47
CA GLY A 62 0.76 10.97 -8.71
C GLY A 62 -0.34 10.90 -9.76
N GLY A 63 -1.56 10.52 -9.36
CA GLY A 63 -2.74 10.45 -10.22
C GLY A 63 -3.18 11.82 -10.73
N LEU A 64 -3.26 12.83 -9.85
CA LEU A 64 -3.58 14.21 -10.22
C LEU A 64 -2.55 14.82 -11.19
N ARG A 65 -1.28 14.42 -11.05
CA ARG A 65 -0.20 14.85 -11.94
C ARG A 65 -0.11 14.04 -13.24
N SER A 66 -0.71 12.85 -13.30
CA SER A 66 -0.71 11.96 -14.47
C SER A 66 -1.95 12.16 -15.35
N GLU A 67 -1.96 11.56 -16.54
CA GLU A 67 -3.10 11.55 -17.46
C GLU A 67 -3.33 10.13 -18.01
N GLY A 68 -4.54 9.90 -18.54
CA GLY A 68 -4.92 8.64 -19.19
C GLY A 68 -4.81 7.42 -18.26
N PRO A 69 -4.30 6.27 -18.75
CA PRO A 69 -4.22 5.02 -17.98
C PRO A 69 -3.38 5.11 -16.70
N ALA A 70 -2.34 5.93 -16.68
CA ALA A 70 -1.49 6.08 -15.51
C ALA A 70 -2.24 6.77 -14.36
N ARG A 71 -3.10 7.75 -14.67
CA ARG A 71 -3.98 8.40 -13.69
C ARG A 71 -4.95 7.38 -13.10
N MET A 72 -5.60 6.58 -13.94
CA MET A 72 -6.56 5.57 -13.50
C MET A 72 -5.91 4.56 -12.54
N PHE A 73 -4.72 4.06 -12.88
CA PHE A 73 -3.99 3.14 -12.01
C PHE A 73 -3.60 3.80 -10.68
N ALA A 74 -3.06 5.02 -10.70
CA ALA A 74 -2.66 5.70 -9.48
C ALA A 74 -3.86 6.00 -8.55
N ILE A 75 -5.02 6.38 -9.10
CA ILE A 75 -6.25 6.54 -8.31
C ILE A 75 -6.71 5.20 -7.73
N GLY A 76 -6.66 4.12 -8.52
CA GLY A 76 -6.96 2.78 -8.02
C GLY A 76 -6.04 2.36 -6.87
N MET A 77 -4.74 2.62 -7.00
CA MET A 77 -3.78 2.35 -5.91
C MET A 77 -4.05 3.23 -4.68
N CYS A 78 -4.42 4.51 -4.84
CA CYS A 78 -4.82 5.36 -3.73
C CYS A 78 -6.01 4.76 -2.96
N LEU A 79 -7.04 4.29 -3.66
CA LEU A 79 -8.19 3.64 -3.01
C LEU A 79 -7.76 2.36 -2.28
N LEU A 80 -6.92 1.55 -2.90
CA LEU A 80 -6.40 0.33 -2.27
C LEU A 80 -5.63 0.64 -0.98
N MET A 81 -4.80 1.69 -0.97
CA MET A 81 -4.09 2.12 0.24
C MET A 81 -5.03 2.62 1.33
N LEU A 82 -6.14 3.28 0.95
CA LEU A 82 -7.16 3.69 1.94
C LEU A 82 -7.88 2.48 2.55
N ILE A 83 -8.18 1.45 1.76
CA ILE A 83 -8.78 0.21 2.26
C ILE A 83 -7.85 -0.47 3.26
N PHE A 84 -6.57 -0.60 2.93
CA PHE A 84 -5.58 -1.14 3.87
C PHE A 84 -5.40 -0.23 5.09
N PHE A 85 -5.37 1.09 4.91
CA PHE A 85 -5.29 2.03 6.03
C PHE A 85 -6.43 1.82 7.02
N PHE A 86 -7.67 1.71 6.54
CA PHE A 86 -8.78 1.42 7.43
C PHE A 86 -8.75 -0.01 7.96
N ARG A 87 -8.17 -0.98 7.25
CA ARG A 87 -7.98 -2.36 7.75
C ARG A 87 -7.10 -2.36 8.99
N GLU A 88 -5.96 -1.67 8.92
CA GLU A 88 -4.95 -1.56 9.99
C GLU A 88 -5.29 -0.50 11.05
N LEU A 89 -6.40 0.23 10.90
CA LEU A 89 -6.76 1.29 11.85
C LEU A 89 -7.38 0.68 13.12
N GLU A 90 -6.51 0.36 14.06
CA GLU A 90 -6.78 0.00 15.45
C GLU A 90 -7.30 1.25 16.20
N VAL A 91 -8.61 1.36 16.43
CA VAL A 91 -9.18 2.45 17.27
C VAL A 91 -9.92 1.85 18.45
N GLU A 92 -9.55 2.27 19.67
CA GLU A 92 -10.35 1.95 20.85
C GLU A 92 -11.76 2.55 20.73
N PRO A 93 -12.83 1.76 20.93
CA PRO A 93 -14.21 2.20 20.78
C PRO A 93 -14.68 3.02 22.00
N THR A 94 -14.05 4.16 22.23
CA THR A 94 -14.35 5.11 23.33
C THR A 94 -15.57 5.99 23.08
N GLY A 95 -16.16 5.97 21.88
CA GLY A 95 -17.31 6.79 21.52
C GLY A 95 -18.05 6.30 20.27
N PRO A 96 -19.11 7.01 19.85
CA PRO A 96 -19.97 6.56 18.75
C PRO A 96 -19.26 6.49 17.40
N VAL A 97 -18.28 7.38 17.17
CA VAL A 97 -17.50 7.41 15.91
C VAL A 97 -16.47 6.29 15.88
N SER A 98 -15.66 6.13 16.93
CA SER A 98 -14.67 5.05 17.02
C SER A 98 -15.34 3.68 17.06
N GLY A 99 -16.46 3.55 17.78
CA GLY A 99 -17.28 2.35 17.78
C GLY A 99 -17.87 2.02 16.40
N TYR A 100 -18.26 3.02 15.61
CA TYR A 100 -18.70 2.80 14.23
C TYR A 100 -17.55 2.33 13.34
N ILE A 101 -16.38 2.96 13.39
CA ILE A 101 -15.20 2.59 12.59
C ILE A 101 -14.79 1.13 12.85
N LYS A 102 -14.80 0.68 14.11
CA LYS A 102 -14.50 -0.71 14.49
C LYS A 102 -15.63 -1.70 14.16
N SER A 103 -16.80 -1.23 13.71
CA SER A 103 -17.97 -2.10 13.47
C SER A 103 -17.92 -2.82 12.12
N HIS A 104 -18.55 -4.00 12.05
CA HIS A 104 -18.80 -4.69 10.77
C HIS A 104 -19.63 -3.84 9.78
N ALA A 105 -20.49 -2.96 10.29
CA ALA A 105 -21.28 -2.08 9.45
C ALA A 105 -20.35 -1.14 8.66
N PHE A 106 -19.33 -0.55 9.29
CA PHE A 106 -18.37 0.31 8.59
C PHE A 106 -17.70 -0.41 7.42
N ARG A 107 -17.28 -1.67 7.59
CA ARG A 107 -16.67 -2.46 6.51
C ARG A 107 -17.60 -2.65 5.31
N TRP A 108 -18.89 -2.85 5.54
CA TRP A 108 -19.88 -2.91 4.46
C TRP A 108 -20.07 -1.56 3.77
N HIS A 109 -20.19 -0.48 4.54
CA HIS A 109 -20.33 0.87 3.97
C HIS A 109 -19.09 1.27 3.15
N GLU A 110 -17.89 0.99 3.68
CA GLU A 110 -16.62 1.15 2.98
C GLU A 110 -16.62 0.39 1.66
N ALA A 111 -16.92 -0.92 1.69
CA ALA A 111 -16.95 -1.75 0.49
C ALA A 111 -17.95 -1.22 -0.57
N ILE A 112 -19.16 -0.84 -0.14
CA ILE A 112 -20.18 -0.28 -1.04
C ILE A 112 -19.69 1.04 -1.66
N LEU A 113 -19.11 1.94 -0.87
CA LEU A 113 -18.59 3.22 -1.35
C LEU A 113 -17.44 3.03 -2.35
N VAL A 114 -16.50 2.15 -2.02
CA VAL A 114 -15.36 1.81 -2.89
C VAL A 114 -15.84 1.19 -4.20
N ILE A 115 -16.73 0.19 -4.14
CA ILE A 115 -17.27 -0.48 -5.34
C ILE A 115 -18.06 0.51 -6.19
N GLY A 116 -18.91 1.32 -5.58
CA GLY A 116 -19.70 2.34 -6.27
C GLY A 116 -18.81 3.36 -6.97
N PHE A 117 -17.81 3.90 -6.27
CA PHE A 117 -16.84 4.82 -6.85
C PHE A 117 -16.06 4.16 -7.99
N ALA A 118 -15.52 2.95 -7.77
CA ALA A 118 -14.74 2.22 -8.76
C ALA A 118 -15.57 1.91 -10.01
N ALA A 119 -16.82 1.47 -9.86
CA ALA A 119 -17.71 1.17 -10.97
C ALA A 119 -18.00 2.41 -11.82
N VAL A 120 -18.36 3.53 -11.19
CA VAL A 120 -18.60 4.80 -11.90
C VAL A 120 -17.32 5.29 -12.58
N TYR A 121 -16.19 5.25 -11.87
CA TYR A 121 -14.90 5.71 -12.41
C TYR A 121 -14.44 4.86 -13.60
N ILE A 122 -14.55 3.53 -13.50
CA ILE A 122 -14.24 2.58 -14.58
C ILE A 122 -15.18 2.80 -15.77
N PHE A 123 -16.47 3.00 -15.54
CA PHE A 123 -17.44 3.25 -16.60
C PHE A 123 -17.09 4.52 -17.40
N LEU A 124 -16.83 5.63 -16.70
CA LEU A 124 -16.45 6.91 -17.30
C LEU A 124 -15.08 6.88 -18.01
N HIS A 125 -14.21 5.94 -17.63
CA HIS A 125 -12.84 5.83 -18.14
C HIS A 125 -12.54 4.46 -18.75
N SER A 126 -13.54 3.81 -19.34
CA SER A 126 -13.47 2.43 -19.84
C SER A 126 -12.34 2.20 -20.86
N ALA A 127 -12.04 3.21 -21.69
CA ALA A 127 -10.93 3.17 -22.66
C ALA A 127 -9.55 2.93 -22.01
N TYR A 128 -9.38 3.27 -20.73
CA TYR A 128 -8.12 3.12 -20.00
C TYR A 128 -7.98 1.77 -19.30
N VAL A 129 -9.06 1.02 -19.14
CA VAL A 129 -9.06 -0.29 -18.46
C VAL A 129 -8.09 -1.26 -19.12
N ARG A 130 -8.19 -1.43 -20.44
CA ARG A 130 -7.32 -2.37 -21.17
C ARG A 130 -5.83 -2.01 -21.03
N PRO A 131 -5.39 -0.76 -21.24
CA PRO A 131 -4.01 -0.37 -20.95
C PRO A 131 -3.57 -0.60 -19.49
N VAL A 132 -4.45 -0.37 -18.50
CA VAL A 132 -4.16 -0.67 -17.10
C VAL A 132 -3.94 -2.17 -16.89
N LEU A 133 -4.84 -3.01 -17.40
CA LEU A 133 -4.70 -4.47 -17.29
C LEU A 133 -3.42 -4.97 -17.97
N GLN A 134 -3.09 -4.43 -19.15
CA GLN A 134 -1.83 -4.76 -19.83
C GLN A 134 -0.61 -4.41 -18.98
N PHE A 135 -0.63 -3.30 -18.24
CA PHE A 135 0.44 -2.96 -17.31
C PHE A 135 0.47 -3.89 -16.11
N VAL A 136 -0.67 -4.11 -15.46
CA VAL A 136 -0.78 -5.00 -14.28
C VAL A 136 -0.20 -6.35 -14.66
N PHE A 137 -0.70 -7.02 -15.70
CA PHE A 137 -0.19 -8.33 -16.14
C PHE A 137 1.18 -8.32 -16.83
N SER A 138 1.87 -7.18 -16.89
CA SER A 138 3.23 -7.11 -17.43
C SER A 138 4.30 -7.40 -16.36
N ARG A 139 5.48 -7.81 -16.82
CA ARG A 139 6.67 -7.93 -15.95
C ARG A 139 7.08 -6.61 -15.29
N LYS A 140 6.59 -5.46 -15.78
CA LYS A 140 6.94 -4.14 -15.22
C LYS A 140 6.22 -3.85 -13.90
N ALA A 141 5.16 -4.60 -13.57
CA ALA A 141 4.43 -4.48 -12.32
C ALA A 141 5.00 -5.35 -11.18
N TRP A 142 6.12 -6.05 -11.40
CA TRP A 142 6.76 -6.89 -10.38
C TRP A 142 6.94 -6.26 -8.99
N PRO A 143 7.22 -4.94 -8.85
CA PRO A 143 7.35 -4.34 -7.53
C PRO A 143 6.06 -4.38 -6.71
N PHE A 144 4.90 -4.29 -7.38
CA PHE A 144 3.59 -4.44 -6.76
C PHE A 144 3.32 -5.90 -6.38
N TYR A 145 3.79 -6.85 -7.18
CA TYR A 145 3.69 -8.28 -6.85
C TYR A 145 4.56 -8.65 -5.67
N LEU A 146 5.73 -8.03 -5.52
CA LEU A 146 6.56 -8.22 -4.34
C LEU A 146 5.84 -7.71 -3.08
N ALA A 147 5.26 -6.51 -3.12
CA ALA A 147 4.46 -5.98 -2.01
C ALA A 147 3.28 -6.92 -1.67
N ALA A 148 2.53 -7.37 -2.68
CA ALA A 148 1.44 -8.33 -2.46
C ALA A 148 1.92 -9.66 -1.86
N ALA A 149 3.06 -10.18 -2.32
CA ALA A 149 3.64 -11.40 -1.78
C ALA A 149 4.08 -11.24 -0.33
N LEU A 150 4.64 -10.10 0.06
CA LEU A 150 5.05 -9.82 1.43
C LEU A 150 3.85 -9.85 2.40
N ILE A 151 2.73 -9.22 2.04
CA ILE A 151 1.48 -9.27 2.86
C ILE A 151 0.97 -10.71 2.97
N LEU A 152 0.88 -11.43 1.84
CA LEU A 152 0.42 -12.81 1.85
C LEU A 152 1.33 -13.73 2.68
N PHE A 153 2.64 -13.48 2.69
CA PHE A 153 3.54 -14.24 3.54
C PHE A 153 3.36 -13.90 5.01
N GLY A 154 3.09 -12.64 5.38
CA GLY A 154 2.74 -12.25 6.75
C GLY A 154 1.56 -13.06 7.29
N GLU A 155 0.45 -13.08 6.55
CA GLU A 155 -0.77 -13.84 6.91
C GLU A 155 -0.51 -15.37 7.01
N VAL A 156 0.45 -15.90 6.25
CA VAL A 156 0.84 -17.32 6.37
C VAL A 156 1.61 -17.56 7.67
N PHE A 157 2.51 -16.66 8.07
CA PHE A 157 3.27 -16.78 9.32
C PHE A 157 2.36 -16.67 10.55
N GLU A 158 1.38 -15.77 10.55
CA GLU A 158 0.35 -15.66 11.60
C GLU A 158 -0.28 -17.03 11.90
N LYS A 159 -0.69 -17.73 10.84
CA LYS A 159 -1.46 -19.00 10.91
C LYS A 159 -0.62 -20.23 11.22
N MET A 160 0.71 -20.12 11.30
CA MET A 160 1.59 -21.26 11.58
C MET A 160 1.74 -21.49 13.09
N ASP A 161 0.81 -22.20 13.73
CA ASP A 161 0.89 -22.52 15.17
C ASP A 161 2.27 -23.07 15.58
N GLY A 162 2.90 -22.46 16.60
CA GLY A 162 4.09 -23.00 17.28
C GLY A 162 5.39 -22.20 17.18
N PHE A 163 5.40 -21.03 16.54
CA PHE A 163 6.56 -20.14 16.50
C PHE A 163 6.32 -18.88 17.34
N ALA A 164 7.16 -18.65 18.35
CA ALA A 164 7.06 -17.50 19.27
C ALA A 164 7.27 -16.12 18.60
N TYR A 165 7.65 -16.10 17.32
CA TYR A 165 7.97 -14.90 16.55
C TYR A 165 7.01 -14.67 15.38
N ASN A 166 5.90 -15.42 15.27
CA ASN A 166 5.00 -15.33 14.12
C ASN A 166 4.42 -13.94 13.92
N GLU A 167 3.86 -13.37 14.99
CA GLU A 167 3.31 -12.02 15.02
C GLU A 167 4.40 -10.99 14.64
N PHE A 168 5.63 -11.15 15.13
CA PHE A 168 6.75 -10.30 14.73
C PHE A 168 7.07 -10.39 13.23
N PHE A 169 7.10 -11.60 12.68
CA PHE A 169 7.36 -11.78 11.26
C PHE A 169 6.23 -11.22 10.40
N GLU A 170 4.98 -11.38 10.82
CA GLU A 170 3.82 -10.76 10.19
C GLU A 170 3.97 -9.24 10.15
N GLU A 171 4.13 -8.58 11.30
CA GLU A 171 4.26 -7.13 11.41
C GLU A 171 5.42 -6.57 10.57
N VAL A 172 6.57 -7.25 10.56
CA VAL A 172 7.72 -6.85 9.75
C VAL A 172 7.44 -7.02 8.26
N LEU A 173 6.81 -8.11 7.84
CA LEU A 173 6.49 -8.36 6.43
C LEU A 173 5.42 -7.41 5.90
N GLU A 174 4.38 -7.17 6.68
CA GLU A 174 3.34 -6.18 6.40
C GLU A 174 3.95 -4.78 6.27
N SER A 175 4.77 -4.38 7.24
CA SER A 175 5.44 -3.08 7.24
C SER A 175 6.38 -2.88 6.04
N LEU A 176 7.17 -3.90 5.69
CA LEU A 176 8.00 -3.89 4.47
C LEU A 176 7.15 -3.73 3.21
N SER A 177 5.97 -4.37 3.17
CA SER A 177 5.05 -4.22 2.04
C SER A 177 4.47 -2.81 1.94
N TYR A 178 3.96 -2.25 3.04
CA TYR A 178 3.38 -0.91 3.04
C TYR A 178 4.45 0.15 2.74
N PHE A 179 5.67 -0.03 3.23
CA PHE A 179 6.79 0.84 2.87
C PHE A 179 7.21 0.71 1.40
N MET A 180 7.16 -0.50 0.83
CA MET A 180 7.34 -0.74 -0.61
C MET A 180 6.29 0.01 -1.43
N LEU A 181 5.02 -0.05 -1.01
CA LEU A 181 3.91 0.66 -1.64
C LEU A 181 4.07 2.18 -1.55
N LEU A 182 4.57 2.71 -0.42
CA LEU A 182 4.94 4.12 -0.29
C LEU A 182 6.03 4.53 -1.29
N CYS A 183 7.10 3.74 -1.42
CA CYS A 183 8.16 4.00 -2.40
C CYS A 183 7.61 4.04 -3.84
N LEU A 184 6.67 3.14 -4.17
CA LEU A 184 5.99 3.13 -5.46
C LEU A 184 5.06 4.34 -5.66
N GLY A 185 4.37 4.76 -4.61
CA GLY A 185 3.56 5.97 -4.57
C GLY A 185 4.41 7.20 -4.88
N VAL A 186 5.54 7.39 -4.18
CA VAL A 186 6.48 8.49 -4.42
C VAL A 186 7.02 8.45 -5.85
N ARG A 187 7.38 7.27 -6.35
CA ARG A 187 7.84 7.10 -7.72
C ARG A 187 6.78 7.53 -8.75
N SER A 188 5.50 7.30 -8.47
CA SER A 188 4.39 7.73 -9.32
C SER A 188 4.33 9.26 -9.46
N ILE A 189 4.63 10.01 -8.38
CA ILE A 189 4.71 11.48 -8.42
C ILE A 189 5.85 11.94 -9.34
N VAL A 190 7.04 11.36 -9.17
CA VAL A 190 8.25 11.77 -9.91
C VAL A 190 8.13 11.45 -11.39
N ALA A 191 7.44 10.36 -11.74
CA ALA A 191 7.27 9.95 -13.14
C ALA A 191 6.15 10.69 -13.89
N ALA A 192 5.21 11.31 -13.18
CA ALA A 192 4.02 11.93 -13.77
C ALA A 192 4.30 13.09 -14.75
N PRO A 193 5.26 14.02 -14.51
CA PRO A 193 5.56 15.11 -15.44
C PRO A 193 6.09 14.64 -16.80
N ALA A 194 6.96 13.61 -16.78
CA ALA A 194 7.52 13.02 -18.00
C ALA A 194 6.44 12.35 -18.87
N GLN A 195 5.37 11.84 -18.26
CA GLN A 195 4.26 11.25 -18.99
C GLN A 195 3.38 12.26 -19.69
N LYS A 196 3.04 13.39 -19.03
CA LYS A 196 2.24 14.46 -19.64
C LYS A 196 2.88 15.00 -20.93
N GLN A 197 4.21 15.09 -20.98
CA GLN A 197 4.92 15.51 -22.19
C GLN A 197 4.82 14.48 -23.32
N SER A 198 4.90 13.18 -23.00
CA SER A 198 4.79 12.11 -24.01
C SER A 198 3.39 11.98 -24.62
N VAL A 199 2.34 12.28 -23.87
CA VAL A 199 0.94 12.21 -24.35
C VAL A 199 0.59 13.41 -25.23
N LYS A 200 1.16 14.59 -24.96
CA LYS A 200 0.95 15.78 -25.82
C LYS A 200 1.71 15.74 -27.15
N ALA A 201 2.74 14.90 -27.24
CA ALA A 201 3.55 14.76 -28.45
C ALA A 201 3.07 13.64 -29.39
N ALA A 202 2.03 12.89 -28.99
CA ALA A 202 1.42 11.79 -29.75
C ALA A 202 0.01 12.17 -30.19
#